data_AF-A0A443RTS5-F1
#
_entry.id   AF-A0A443RTS5-F1
#
_cell.length_a   1.000
_cell.length_b   1.000
_cell.length_c   1.000
_cell.angle_alpha   90.00
_cell.angle_beta   90.00
_cell.angle_gamma   90.00
#
_symmetry.space_group_name_H-M   'P 1'
#
loop_
_entity.id
_entity.type
_entity.pdbx_description
1 polymer ?
#
loop_
_entity_poly.entity_id
_entity_poly.type
_entity_poly.pdbx_seq_one_letter_code
_entity_poly.pdbx_strand_id
1 'polypeptide(L)'
;MDVTGYKYNIYRLKPNGNIETESKVLFNEKERLRSFFTKNHTFPHHIPSPSSLARAGFHFTGHGDDVTCVFCNGTLTHWTIYDDPIKEHKFWFPSCPFVLGKC
;
A
#
# COMPACT_ATOMS: atom_id res chain seq x y z
N MET A 1 1.94 -25.80 -8.58
CA MET A 1 1.91 -24.45 -9.17
C MET A 1 0.62 -23.81 -8.71
N ASP A 2 0.71 -23.04 -7.64
CA ASP A 2 -0.44 -22.44 -6.97
C ASP A 2 -0.51 -20.96 -7.40
N VAL A 3 -1.66 -20.50 -7.89
CA VAL A 3 -1.84 -19.23 -8.62
C VAL A 3 -2.06 -18.02 -7.71
N THR A 4 -1.94 -18.18 -6.39
CA THR A 4 -2.15 -17.09 -5.43
C THR A 4 -0.86 -16.75 -4.72
N GLY A 5 -0.02 -15.94 -5.37
CA GLY A 5 1.04 -15.17 -4.71
C GLY A 5 0.41 -14.14 -3.77
N TYR A 6 -0.01 -14.63 -2.59
CA TYR A 6 -0.23 -13.93 -1.33
C TYR A 6 -0.53 -12.42 -1.38
N LYS A 7 -1.75 -12.08 -1.81
CA LYS A 7 -2.35 -10.75 -1.61
C LYS A 7 -3.26 -10.84 -0.40
N TYR A 8 -2.88 -10.18 0.69
CA TYR A 8 -3.61 -10.25 1.94
C TYR A 8 -4.41 -8.98 2.19
N ASN A 9 -5.66 -9.17 2.55
CA ASN A 9 -6.46 -8.14 3.16
C ASN A 9 -6.45 -8.34 4.68
N ILE A 10 -5.78 -7.47 5.44
CA ILE A 10 -5.71 -7.61 6.90
C ILE A 10 -6.99 -7.20 7.64
N TYR A 11 -8.14 -7.01 6.95
CA TYR A 11 -9.46 -6.77 7.56
C TYR A 11 -9.88 -7.81 8.64
N ARG A 12 -9.12 -8.90 8.87
CA ARG A 12 -9.38 -9.91 9.91
C ARG A 12 -8.36 -10.01 11.04
N LEU A 13 -7.55 -8.99 11.31
CA LEU A 13 -6.82 -8.91 12.59
C LEU A 13 -7.11 -7.56 13.27
N LYS A 14 -8.12 -7.56 14.16
CA LYS A 14 -8.05 -6.73 15.37
C LYS A 14 -7.42 -7.64 16.43
N PRO A 15 -6.34 -7.21 17.10
CA PRO A 15 -6.56 -6.61 18.40
C PRO A 15 -5.54 -5.53 18.81
N ASN A 16 -6.06 -4.53 19.54
CA ASN A 16 -5.41 -3.76 20.61
C ASN A 16 -3.91 -3.44 20.46
N GLY A 17 -3.63 -2.28 19.88
CA GLY A 17 -2.36 -1.56 20.01
C GLY A 17 -2.53 -0.15 19.46
N ASN A 18 -1.99 0.85 20.15
CA ASN A 18 -2.09 2.28 19.83
C ASN A 18 -1.57 2.63 18.40
N ILE A 19 -2.37 2.41 17.35
CA ILE A 19 -2.02 2.62 15.93
C ILE A 19 -2.75 3.86 15.33
N GLU A 20 -3.52 4.60 16.13
CA GLU A 20 -4.37 5.69 15.60
C GLU A 20 -3.59 6.94 15.15
N THR A 21 -2.35 7.15 15.60
CA THR A 21 -1.58 8.38 15.34
C THR A 21 -0.79 8.34 14.03
N GLU A 22 -0.23 7.18 13.65
CA GLU A 22 0.49 7.03 12.37
C GLU A 22 -0.48 6.94 11.19
N SER A 23 -1.65 6.33 11.39
CA SER A 23 -2.68 6.18 10.37
C SER A 23 -3.21 7.53 9.85
N LYS A 24 -3.33 8.54 10.73
CA LYS A 24 -3.78 9.89 10.31
C LYS A 24 -2.76 10.66 9.48
N VAL A 25 -1.46 10.49 9.74
CA VAL A 25 -0.39 11.20 9.00
C VAL A 25 -0.33 10.72 7.55
N LEU A 26 -0.54 9.43 7.32
CA LEU A 26 -0.45 8.80 6.00
C LEU A 26 -1.65 9.08 5.08
N PHE A 27 -2.70 9.78 5.54
CA PHE A 27 -3.74 10.28 4.64
C PHE A 27 -3.18 11.29 3.63
N ASN A 28 -2.09 11.99 3.97
CA ASN A 28 -1.41 12.89 3.06
C ASN A 28 -0.52 12.12 2.05
N GLU A 29 -0.70 12.36 0.75
CA GLU A 29 0.09 11.71 -0.30
C GLU A 29 1.59 11.93 -0.17
N LYS A 30 2.00 13.14 0.23
CA LYS A 30 3.42 13.47 0.43
C LYS A 30 4.03 12.66 1.57
N GLU A 31 3.28 12.41 2.63
CA GLU A 31 3.73 11.55 3.74
C GLU A 31 3.82 10.09 3.31
N ARG A 32 2.84 9.60 2.52
CA ARG A 32 2.98 8.27 1.89
C ARG A 32 4.21 8.18 1.02
N LEU A 33 4.49 9.18 0.20
CA LEU A 33 5.68 9.20 -0.64
C LEU A 33 6.97 9.17 0.18
N ARG A 34 7.03 9.88 1.31
CA ARG A 34 8.21 9.88 2.19
C ARG A 34 8.52 8.49 2.77
N SER A 35 7.51 7.64 2.96
CA SER A 35 7.71 6.28 3.47
C SER A 35 8.64 5.42 2.59
N PHE A 36 8.79 5.74 1.31
CA PHE A 36 9.65 5.00 0.37
C PHE A 36 11.14 5.36 0.47
N PHE A 37 11.50 6.40 1.23
CA PHE A 37 12.85 6.97 1.27
C PHE A 37 13.45 6.98 2.68
N THR A 38 13.16 5.95 3.48
CA THR A 38 13.72 5.84 4.84
C THR A 38 15.22 5.49 4.79
N LYS A 39 15.97 5.87 5.83
CA LYS A 39 17.42 5.58 5.91
C LYS A 39 17.74 4.09 6.00
N ASN A 40 16.80 3.28 6.49
CA ASN A 40 17.03 1.89 6.85
C ASN A 40 16.39 0.90 5.87
N HIS A 41 15.46 1.36 5.03
CA HIS A 41 14.71 0.53 4.10
C HIS A 41 14.57 1.25 2.77
N THR A 42 14.98 0.58 1.69
CA THR A 42 14.89 1.09 0.32
C THR A 42 13.88 0.25 -0.44
N PHE A 43 12.88 0.90 -1.04
CA PHE A 43 11.94 0.21 -1.91
C PHE A 43 12.69 -0.34 -3.14
N PRO A 44 12.60 -1.65 -3.42
CA PRO A 44 13.46 -2.30 -4.40
C PRO A 44 13.16 -1.78 -5.81
N HIS A 45 14.24 -1.47 -6.53
CA HIS A 45 14.25 -1.06 -7.94
C HIS A 45 13.37 0.14 -8.33
N HIS A 46 12.65 0.78 -7.39
CA HIS A 46 11.67 1.83 -7.65
C HIS A 46 10.61 1.41 -8.69
N ILE A 47 10.21 0.13 -8.67
CA ILE A 47 9.22 -0.45 -9.59
C ILE A 47 8.05 -1.01 -8.78
N PRO A 48 6.82 -0.48 -8.98
CA PRO A 48 6.48 0.71 -9.75
C PRO A 48 7.03 1.94 -9.01
N SER A 49 6.97 3.12 -9.65
CA SER A 49 7.55 4.31 -9.02
C SER A 49 6.91 4.59 -7.64
N PRO A 50 7.69 4.97 -6.63
CA PRO A 50 7.17 5.39 -5.33
C PRO A 50 6.04 6.43 -5.44
N SER A 51 6.15 7.36 -6.39
CA SER A 51 5.14 8.38 -6.63
C SER A 51 3.83 7.82 -7.18
N SER A 52 3.86 6.80 -8.05
CA SER A 52 2.63 6.15 -8.51
C SER A 52 1.96 5.33 -7.41
N LEU A 53 2.75 4.67 -6.56
CA LEU A 53 2.23 3.90 -5.41
C LEU A 53 1.59 4.84 -4.38
N ALA A 54 2.27 5.93 -4.02
CA ALA A 54 1.76 6.95 -3.11
C ALA A 54 0.44 7.57 -3.60
N ARG A 55 0.37 7.92 -4.90
CA ARG A 55 -0.84 8.46 -5.53
C ARG A 55 -1.99 7.46 -5.55
N ALA A 56 -1.69 6.16 -5.67
CA ALA A 56 -2.68 5.10 -5.60
C ALA A 56 -3.15 4.78 -4.16
N GLY A 57 -2.69 5.53 -3.15
CA GLY A 57 -3.12 5.41 -1.76
C GLY A 57 -2.23 4.51 -0.91
N PHE A 58 -1.11 4.02 -1.44
CA PHE A 58 -0.20 3.10 -0.75
C PHE A 58 0.98 3.80 -0.09
N HIS A 59 1.45 3.26 1.02
CA HIS A 59 2.73 3.59 1.63
C HIS A 59 3.61 2.34 1.71
N PHE A 60 4.92 2.51 1.73
CA PHE A 60 5.87 1.41 1.91
C PHE A 60 5.79 0.88 3.35
N THR A 61 5.86 -0.44 3.50
CA THR A 61 5.86 -1.10 4.82
C THR A 61 7.27 -1.22 5.41
N GLY A 62 8.31 -1.04 4.60
CA GLY A 62 9.71 -1.31 4.96
C GLY A 62 10.16 -2.74 4.65
N HIS A 63 9.25 -3.65 4.28
CA HIS A 63 9.62 -5.04 3.98
C HIS A 63 9.47 -5.35 2.48
N GLY A 64 10.49 -5.96 1.87
CA GLY A 64 10.44 -6.37 0.46
C GLY A 64 10.00 -5.24 -0.47
N ASP A 65 9.01 -5.52 -1.30
CA ASP A 65 8.28 -4.56 -2.12
C ASP A 65 6.81 -4.38 -1.65
N ASP A 66 6.55 -4.70 -0.38
CA ASP A 66 5.21 -4.67 0.19
C ASP A 66 4.75 -3.24 0.45
N VAL A 67 3.57 -2.90 -0.06
CA VAL A 67 2.93 -1.61 0.16
C VAL A 67 1.51 -1.77 0.69
N THR A 68 1.11 -0.91 1.62
CA THR A 68 -0.21 -0.97 2.27
C THR A 68 -1.01 0.30 2.01
N CYS A 69 -2.29 0.14 1.70
CA CYS A 69 -3.18 1.28 1.51
C CYS A 69 -3.67 1.80 2.85
N VAL A 70 -3.56 3.10 3.10
CA VAL A 70 -4.01 3.73 4.36
C VAL A 70 -5.55 3.75 4.52
N PHE A 71 -6.30 3.61 3.43
CA PHE A 71 -7.77 3.75 3.43
C PHE A 71 -8.50 2.42 3.57
N CYS A 72 -7.91 1.33 3.06
CA CYS A 72 -8.48 -0.01 3.15
C CYS A 72 -7.61 -1.01 3.89
N ASN A 73 -6.39 -0.63 4.27
CA ASN A 73 -5.37 -1.52 4.86
C ASN A 73 -5.03 -2.74 3.96
N GLY A 74 -5.39 -2.72 2.68
CA GLY A 74 -5.01 -3.76 1.73
C GLY A 74 -3.52 -3.68 1.40
N THR A 75 -2.83 -4.82 1.41
CA THR A 75 -1.40 -4.91 1.09
C THR A 75 -1.18 -5.60 -0.25
N LEU A 76 -0.31 -5.03 -1.09
CA LEU A 76 0.15 -5.59 -2.35
C LEU A 76 1.66 -5.75 -2.35
N THR A 77 2.13 -6.81 -3.01
CA THR A 77 3.54 -7.24 -3.10
C THR A 77 3.78 -7.85 -4.48
N HIS A 78 5.04 -8.15 -4.79
CA HIS A 78 5.49 -8.80 -6.04
C HIS A 78 5.15 -7.99 -7.28
N TRP A 79 5.45 -6.70 -7.21
CA TRP A 79 5.21 -5.77 -8.29
C TRP A 79 6.17 -5.99 -9.47
N THR A 80 5.63 -5.75 -10.65
CA THR A 80 6.35 -5.82 -11.92
C THR A 80 6.32 -4.47 -12.63
N ILE A 81 7.19 -4.29 -13.64
CA ILE A 81 7.22 -3.08 -14.48
C ILE A 81 5.93 -2.85 -15.28
N TYR A 82 5.08 -3.87 -15.39
CA TYR A 82 3.83 -3.81 -16.15
C TYR A 82 2.62 -3.50 -15.28
N ASP A 83 2.79 -3.47 -13.95
CA ASP A 83 1.69 -3.23 -13.03
C ASP A 83 1.40 -1.74 -12.90
N ASP A 84 0.11 -1.41 -12.95
CA ASP A 84 -0.41 -0.08 -12.65
C ASP A 84 -0.99 -0.08 -11.23
N PRO A 85 -0.42 0.69 -10.28
CA PRO A 85 -0.88 0.70 -8.90
C PRO A 85 -2.37 1.01 -8.71
N ILE A 86 -2.96 1.87 -9.55
CA ILE A 86 -4.38 2.21 -9.45
C ILE A 86 -5.24 1.06 -9.96
N LYS A 87 -4.87 0.41 -11.07
CA LYS A 87 -5.58 -0.75 -11.59
C LYS A 87 -5.50 -1.94 -10.63
N GLU A 88 -4.32 -2.23 -10.10
CA GLU A 88 -4.16 -3.29 -9.09
C GLU A 88 -4.99 -2.99 -7.84
N HIS A 89 -4.98 -1.75 -7.34
CA HIS A 89 -5.80 -1.38 -6.19
C HIS A 89 -7.29 -1.60 -6.46
N LYS A 90 -7.80 -1.16 -7.62
CA LYS A 90 -9.20 -1.36 -8.02
C LYS A 90 -9.57 -2.84 -8.15
N PHE A 91 -8.65 -3.65 -8.70
CA PHE A 91 -8.88 -5.06 -8.93
C PHE A 91 -8.93 -5.85 -7.61
N TRP A 92 -7.95 -5.64 -6.72
CA TRP A 92 -7.82 -6.42 -5.48
C TRP A 92 -8.67 -5.89 -4.32
N PHE A 93 -8.90 -4.58 -4.26
CA PHE A 93 -9.69 -3.96 -3.19
C PHE A 93 -10.77 -3.02 -3.75
N PRO A 94 -11.73 -3.54 -4.55
CA PRO A 94 -12.77 -2.72 -5.18
C PRO A 94 -13.68 -1.99 -4.18
N SER A 95 -13.77 -2.50 -2.95
CA SER A 95 -14.56 -1.89 -1.87
C SER A 95 -13.81 -0.84 -1.05
N CYS A 96 -12.56 -0.53 -1.39
CA CYS A 96 -11.77 0.50 -0.71
C CYS A 96 -12.46 1.87 -0.82
N PRO A 97 -12.65 2.62 0.29
CA PRO A 97 -13.25 3.96 0.23
C PRO A 97 -12.52 4.91 -0.73
N PHE A 98 -11.20 4.80 -0.86
CA PHE A 98 -10.40 5.61 -1.77
C PHE A 98 -10.68 5.27 -3.23
N VAL A 99 -10.77 3.98 -3.56
CA VAL A 99 -11.15 3.50 -4.89
C VAL A 99 -12.56 3.96 -5.26
N LEU A 100 -13.47 3.99 -4.28
CA LEU A 100 -14.86 4.42 -4.46
C LEU A 100 -15.03 5.95 -4.47
N GLY A 101 -13.98 6.74 -4.23
CA GLY A 101 -14.06 8.21 -4.15
C GLY A 101 -14.84 8.73 -2.94
N LYS A 102 -14.79 8.00 -1.81
CA LYS A 102 -15.53 8.30 -0.57
C LYS A 102 -14.62 8.79 0.58
N CYS A 103 -13.37 9.16 0.28
CA CYS A 103 -12.36 9.65 1.23
C CYS A 103 -12.14 11.15 1.10
#